data_AF-A0A3A4WSD1-F1
#
_entry.id   AF-A0A3A4WSD1-F1
#
_cell.length_a   1.000
_cell.length_b   1.000
_cell.length_c   1.000
_cell.angle_alpha   90.00
_cell.angle_beta   90.00
_cell.angle_gamma   90.00
#
_symmetry.space_group_name_H-M   'P 1'
#
loop_
_entity.id
_entity.type
_entity.pdbx_description
1 polymer ?
#
loop_
_entity_poly.entity_id
_entity_poly.type
_entity_poly.pdbx_seq_one_letter_code
_entity_poly.pdbx_strand_id
1 'polypeptide(L)'
;MPKKNIIEKVFPKDESNHEIIKDMALVTGKKNVPPPFYYRNIENGAEYWTILAGIGWPGKIEERGADPGFAVIVAVDKTDSDKPTFRLLAEVQRAGVEELMRDCIGLQQKYGHSEGLLDYFLGDHEGYTSVYHRINEEIKRQGISPVFRGFYVNPPEDFDKPNAFDLYADSIRSVLGDEKRLFLDEGDLIRAHLQNLKKDSPAILALGGVIHTLLCQKPWRKPVNDGPHHYVKFED
;
A
#
# COMPACT_ATOMS: atom_id res chain seq x y z
N MET A 1 -22.58 -0.31 10.77
CA MET A 1 -22.33 1.14 10.53
C MET A 1 -21.07 1.23 9.68
N PRO A 2 -21.09 1.89 8.51
CA PRO A 2 -19.87 2.07 7.73
C PRO A 2 -18.87 2.86 8.58
N LYS A 3 -17.69 2.30 8.82
CA LYS A 3 -16.61 3.03 9.52
C LYS A 3 -16.25 4.24 8.67
N LYS A 4 -16.13 5.40 9.33
CA LYS A 4 -15.72 6.64 8.69
C LYS A 4 -14.33 6.43 8.08
N ASN A 5 -14.17 6.77 6.80
CA ASN A 5 -12.85 6.85 6.18
C ASN A 5 -11.99 7.85 6.95
N ILE A 6 -10.78 7.45 7.32
CA ILE A 6 -9.88 8.27 8.12
C ILE A 6 -8.80 8.94 7.27
N ILE A 7 -8.73 8.65 5.97
CA ILE A 7 -7.76 9.27 5.06
C ILE A 7 -8.47 10.20 4.09
N GLU A 8 -8.02 11.44 4.00
CA GLU A 8 -8.43 12.39 2.98
C GLU A 8 -7.29 12.70 2.01
N LYS A 9 -7.64 12.97 0.76
CA LYS A 9 -6.70 13.44 -0.26
C LYS A 9 -6.68 14.97 -0.23
N VAL A 10 -5.49 15.55 -0.09
CA VAL A 10 -5.28 16.99 0.06
C VAL A 10 -4.51 17.55 -1.13
N PHE A 11 -5.11 18.52 -1.79
CA PHE A 11 -4.44 19.36 -2.78
C PHE A 11 -3.95 20.64 -2.09
N PRO A 12 -2.66 21.01 -2.19
CA PRO A 12 -2.18 22.30 -1.73
C PRO A 12 -3.02 23.42 -2.37
N LYS A 13 -3.38 24.44 -1.59
CA LYS A 13 -4.31 25.53 -2.00
C LYS A 13 -3.85 26.35 -3.21
N ASP A 14 -2.64 26.12 -3.71
CA ASP A 14 -2.03 26.89 -4.77
C ASP A 14 -1.49 25.94 -5.84
N GLU A 15 -2.33 25.56 -6.81
CA GLU A 15 -1.93 24.69 -7.94
C GLU A 15 -0.78 25.33 -8.74
N SER A 16 -0.70 26.67 -8.74
CA SER A 16 0.41 27.42 -9.33
C SER A 16 1.76 27.04 -8.71
N ASN A 17 1.79 26.65 -7.42
CA ASN A 17 3.04 26.22 -6.77
C ASN A 17 3.59 24.93 -7.36
N HIS A 18 2.76 24.01 -7.87
CA HIS A 18 3.30 22.75 -8.39
C HIS A 18 4.03 22.94 -9.72
N GLU A 19 3.48 23.75 -10.63
CA GLU A 19 4.16 24.13 -11.87
C GLU A 19 5.40 25.00 -11.59
N ILE A 20 5.32 25.93 -10.63
CA ILE A 20 6.50 26.69 -10.16
C ILE A 20 7.59 25.76 -9.59
N ILE A 21 7.22 24.73 -8.82
CA ILE A 21 8.14 23.73 -8.28
C ILE A 21 8.81 22.94 -9.42
N LYS A 22 8.06 22.57 -10.47
CA LYS A 22 8.62 21.92 -11.67
C LYS A 22 9.58 22.84 -12.41
N ASP A 23 9.19 24.08 -12.67
CA ASP A 23 10.03 25.06 -13.36
C ASP A 23 11.31 25.35 -12.58
N MET A 24 11.21 25.52 -11.27
CA MET A 24 12.37 25.70 -10.40
C MET A 24 13.25 24.44 -10.37
N ALA A 25 12.66 23.25 -10.41
CA ALA A 25 13.42 21.99 -10.49
C ALA A 25 14.17 21.86 -11.83
N LEU A 26 13.55 22.27 -12.96
CA LEU A 26 14.21 22.35 -14.27
C LEU A 26 15.42 23.29 -14.22
N VAL A 27 15.25 24.51 -13.69
CA VAL A 27 16.32 25.51 -13.58
C VAL A 27 17.45 25.07 -12.65
N THR A 28 17.11 24.40 -11.55
CA THR A 28 18.09 23.92 -10.55
C THR A 28 18.69 22.55 -10.88
N GLY A 29 18.31 21.93 -12.00
CA GLY A 29 18.81 20.62 -12.42
C GLY A 29 18.33 19.45 -11.55
N LYS A 30 17.28 19.64 -10.74
CA LYS A 30 16.66 18.56 -9.98
C LYS A 30 15.95 17.61 -10.94
N LYS A 31 16.08 16.30 -10.70
CA LYS A 31 15.45 15.26 -11.54
C LYS A 31 14.03 14.91 -11.14
N ASN A 32 13.64 15.20 -9.90
CA ASN A 32 12.34 14.85 -9.36
C ASN A 32 11.73 16.00 -8.54
N VAL A 33 10.41 16.06 -8.52
CA VAL A 33 9.57 16.93 -7.70
C VAL A 33 8.61 16.09 -6.83
N PRO A 34 8.12 16.62 -5.70
CA PRO A 34 7.06 15.96 -4.93
C PRO A 34 5.77 15.83 -5.75
N PRO A 35 4.86 14.90 -5.43
CA PRO A 35 3.54 14.80 -6.06
C PRO A 35 2.68 16.06 -5.84
N PRO A 36 1.68 16.33 -6.70
CA PRO A 36 0.80 17.51 -6.60
C PRO A 36 -0.23 17.42 -5.48
N PHE A 37 -0.40 16.25 -4.86
CA PHE A 37 -1.30 16.03 -3.74
C PHE A 37 -0.63 15.11 -2.71
N TYR A 38 -1.21 15.05 -1.52
CA TYR A 38 -0.82 14.10 -0.49
C TYR A 38 -2.06 13.57 0.22
N TYR A 39 -1.87 12.61 1.11
CA TYR A 39 -2.92 12.02 1.93
C TYR A 39 -2.74 12.46 3.38
N ARG A 40 -3.84 12.72 4.08
CA ARG A 40 -3.82 13.10 5.49
C ARG A 40 -4.73 12.19 6.28
N ASN A 41 -4.24 11.67 7.40
CA ASN A 41 -5.08 11.01 8.38
C ASN A 41 -5.80 12.07 9.23
N ILE A 42 -7.13 12.08 9.16
CA ILE A 42 -7.98 13.10 9.80
C ILE A 42 -8.09 12.92 11.32
N GLU A 43 -7.74 11.74 11.84
CA GLU A 43 -7.80 11.44 13.27
C GLU A 43 -6.55 11.92 14.01
N ASN A 44 -5.36 11.82 13.37
CA ASN A 44 -4.09 12.14 14.02
C ASN A 44 -3.26 13.23 13.31
N GLY A 45 -3.72 13.73 12.15
CA GLY A 45 -3.05 14.78 11.38
C GLY A 45 -1.81 14.33 10.61
N ALA A 46 -1.43 13.05 10.65
CA ALA A 46 -0.26 12.55 9.94
C ALA A 46 -0.46 12.64 8.41
N GLU A 47 0.59 13.04 7.70
CA GLU A 47 0.57 13.26 6.26
C GLU A 47 1.45 12.25 5.52
N TYR A 48 1.00 11.78 4.37
CA TYR A 48 1.63 10.73 3.59
C TYR A 48 1.67 11.09 2.11
N TRP A 49 2.79 10.82 1.44
CA TRP A 49 2.87 10.95 -0.02
C TRP A 49 2.09 9.84 -0.74
N THR A 50 2.09 8.64 -0.20
CA THR A 50 1.36 7.49 -0.76
C THR A 50 0.98 6.51 0.33
N ILE A 51 -0.02 5.68 0.06
CA ILE A 51 -0.42 4.55 0.89
C ILE A 51 -0.63 3.36 -0.04
N LEU A 52 -0.02 2.21 0.28
CA LEU A 52 -0.19 0.95 -0.43
C LEU A 52 -0.59 -0.17 0.54
N ALA A 53 -1.23 -1.18 -0.02
CA ALA A 53 -1.65 -2.36 0.73
C ALA A 53 -0.95 -3.61 0.18
N GLY A 54 -0.67 -4.56 1.06
CA GLY A 54 -0.03 -5.84 0.73
C GLY A 54 -0.80 -7.00 1.31
N ILE A 55 -0.83 -8.12 0.61
CA ILE A 55 -1.48 -9.35 1.04
C ILE A 55 -0.62 -10.57 0.70
N GLY A 56 -0.54 -11.50 1.64
CA GLY A 56 0.02 -12.82 1.48
C GLY A 56 -1.04 -13.84 1.87
N TRP A 57 -1.31 -14.79 0.97
CA TRP A 57 -2.33 -15.80 1.21
C TRP A 57 -1.92 -16.80 2.30
N PRO A 58 -2.89 -17.35 3.06
CA PRO A 58 -2.59 -18.47 3.95
C PRO A 58 -2.00 -19.65 3.15
N GLY A 59 -1.11 -20.40 3.80
CA GLY A 59 -0.62 -21.66 3.25
C GLY A 59 -1.76 -22.66 2.99
N LYS A 60 -1.52 -23.66 2.16
CA LYS A 60 -2.54 -24.68 1.84
C LYS A 60 -2.96 -25.42 3.11
N ILE A 61 -4.26 -25.49 3.36
CA ILE A 61 -4.89 -26.08 4.57
C ILE A 61 -4.46 -27.54 4.81
N GLU A 62 -4.06 -28.25 3.75
CA GLU A 62 -3.57 -29.63 3.82
C GLU A 62 -2.23 -29.77 4.54
N GLU A 63 -1.49 -28.66 4.72
CA GLU A 63 -0.23 -28.64 5.45
C GLU A 63 -0.47 -28.38 6.93
N ARG A 64 -0.12 -29.37 7.76
CA ARG A 64 -0.23 -29.26 9.21
C ARG A 64 0.72 -28.15 9.70
N GLY A 65 0.17 -27.06 10.22
CA GLY A 65 0.94 -25.87 10.61
C GLY A 65 1.16 -24.85 9.49
N ALA A 66 0.26 -24.82 8.48
CA ALA A 66 0.24 -23.76 7.47
C ALA A 66 0.22 -22.37 8.11
N ASP A 67 1.06 -21.47 7.60
CA ASP A 67 1.09 -20.10 8.10
C ASP A 67 -0.21 -19.39 7.73
N PRO A 68 -0.82 -18.64 8.67
CA PRO A 68 -2.00 -17.85 8.37
C PRO A 68 -1.64 -16.75 7.37
N GLY A 69 -2.63 -16.37 6.57
CA GLY A 69 -2.51 -15.26 5.65
C GLY A 69 -2.41 -13.94 6.40
N PHE A 70 -1.86 -12.95 5.71
CA PHE A 70 -1.46 -11.68 6.30
C PHE A 70 -1.78 -10.54 5.34
N ALA A 71 -2.27 -9.42 5.87
CA ALA A 71 -2.42 -8.21 5.08
C ALA A 71 -1.97 -6.98 5.86
N VAL A 72 -1.43 -6.00 5.15
CA VAL A 72 -0.86 -4.78 5.72
C VAL A 72 -1.23 -3.55 4.92
N ILE A 73 -1.30 -2.41 5.60
CA ILE A 73 -1.35 -1.08 4.98
C ILE A 73 -0.08 -0.34 5.36
N VAL A 74 0.66 0.15 4.37
CA VAL A 74 1.91 0.90 4.56
C VAL A 74 1.80 2.26 3.89
N ALA A 75 2.19 3.30 4.62
CA ALA A 75 2.28 4.65 4.10
C ALA A 75 3.73 5.10 3.94
N VAL A 76 3.95 6.07 3.06
CA VAL A 76 5.20 6.83 2.97
C VAL A 76 4.96 8.20 3.55
N ASP A 77 5.63 8.52 4.66
CA ASP A 77 5.48 9.80 5.36
C ASP A 77 5.82 10.96 4.43
N LYS A 78 5.00 12.03 4.47
CA LYS A 78 5.24 13.26 3.74
C LYS A 78 6.38 14.03 4.41
N THR A 79 7.57 13.91 3.84
CA THR A 79 8.77 14.64 4.26
C THR A 79 9.53 15.17 3.05
N ASP A 80 10.36 16.19 3.26
CA ASP A 80 11.30 16.71 2.25
C ASP A 80 12.59 15.88 2.17
N SER A 81 12.68 14.79 2.94
CA SER A 81 13.84 13.91 2.98
C SER A 81 13.98 13.15 1.67
N ASP A 82 15.23 13.06 1.18
CA ASP A 82 15.55 12.18 0.07
C ASP A 82 15.33 10.70 0.44
N LYS A 83 15.44 10.35 1.71
CA LYS A 83 15.23 8.99 2.20
C LYS A 83 13.81 8.90 2.77
N PRO A 84 12.88 8.18 2.10
CA PRO A 84 11.51 8.07 2.57
C PRO A 84 11.47 7.36 3.92
N THR A 85 10.52 7.77 4.75
CA THR A 85 10.11 7.02 5.93
C THR A 85 8.83 6.27 5.59
N PHE A 86 8.80 4.98 5.92
CA PHE A 86 7.69 4.07 5.75
C PHE A 86 7.03 3.80 7.10
N ARG A 87 5.71 3.78 7.13
CA ARG A 87 4.93 3.55 8.35
C ARG A 87 3.89 2.47 8.11
N LEU A 88 3.88 1.46 8.98
CA LEU A 88 2.79 0.50 9.05
C LEU A 88 1.57 1.18 9.68
N LEU A 89 0.46 1.25 8.95
CA LEU A 89 -0.79 1.86 9.42
C LEU A 89 -1.77 0.85 10.01
N ALA A 90 -1.73 -0.38 9.50
CA ALA A 90 -2.59 -1.47 9.96
C ALA A 90 -2.03 -2.82 9.50
N GLU A 91 -2.36 -3.86 10.26
CA GLU A 91 -2.10 -5.25 9.92
C GLU A 91 -3.28 -6.13 10.35
N VAL A 92 -3.51 -7.23 9.62
CA VAL A 92 -4.48 -8.27 9.96
C VAL A 92 -3.92 -9.63 9.59
N GLN A 93 -4.33 -10.65 10.36
CA GLN A 93 -3.91 -12.03 10.14
C GLN A 93 -5.10 -12.97 10.31
N ARG A 94 -5.28 -13.88 9.35
CA ARG A 94 -6.37 -14.87 9.35
C ARG A 94 -5.91 -16.18 8.73
N ALA A 95 -6.41 -17.29 9.26
CA ALA A 95 -6.18 -18.60 8.67
C ALA A 95 -7.04 -18.81 7.40
N GLY A 96 -8.26 -18.27 7.39
CA GLY A 96 -9.19 -18.40 6.27
C GLY A 96 -9.01 -17.30 5.22
N VAL A 97 -9.00 -17.69 3.95
CA VAL A 97 -8.93 -16.78 2.79
C VAL A 97 -10.10 -15.78 2.78
N GLU A 98 -11.34 -16.27 2.98
CA GLU A 98 -12.52 -15.41 2.96
C GLU A 98 -12.53 -14.39 4.11
N GLU A 99 -12.13 -14.83 5.31
CA GLU A 99 -12.04 -13.96 6.48
C GLU A 99 -10.98 -12.87 6.26
N LEU A 100 -9.82 -13.24 5.72
CA LEU A 100 -8.76 -12.29 5.38
C LEU A 100 -9.26 -11.25 4.38
N MET A 101 -9.94 -11.68 3.31
CA MET A 101 -10.49 -10.76 2.30
C MET A 101 -11.51 -9.80 2.91
N ARG A 102 -12.40 -10.27 3.80
CA ARG A 102 -13.38 -9.41 4.49
C ARG A 102 -12.69 -8.36 5.36
N ASP A 103 -11.63 -8.74 6.06
CA ASP A 103 -10.82 -7.78 6.82
C ASP A 103 -10.13 -6.76 5.93
N CYS A 104 -9.57 -7.21 4.79
CA CYS A 104 -8.97 -6.32 3.80
C CYS A 104 -9.96 -5.31 3.22
N ILE A 105 -11.19 -5.70 2.95
CA ILE A 105 -12.27 -4.78 2.55
C ILE A 105 -12.53 -3.76 3.66
N GLY A 106 -12.55 -4.19 4.92
CA GLY A 106 -12.64 -3.29 6.07
C GLY A 106 -11.47 -2.30 6.15
N LEU A 107 -10.25 -2.74 5.83
CA LEU A 107 -9.07 -1.87 5.74
C LEU A 107 -9.20 -0.87 4.58
N GLN A 108 -9.63 -1.29 3.39
CA GLN A 108 -9.90 -0.40 2.26
C GLN A 108 -10.95 0.65 2.59
N GLN A 109 -12.03 0.27 3.27
CA GLN A 109 -13.06 1.23 3.70
C GLN A 109 -12.50 2.25 4.70
N LYS A 110 -11.62 1.81 5.61
CA LYS A 110 -11.04 2.69 6.62
C LYS A 110 -9.96 3.62 6.06
N TYR A 111 -9.09 3.12 5.17
CA TYR A 111 -7.88 3.83 4.72
C TYR A 111 -7.89 4.26 3.25
N GLY A 112 -8.83 3.80 2.42
CA GLY A 112 -8.80 3.92 0.96
C GLY A 112 -10.01 4.58 0.31
N HIS A 113 -10.99 5.07 1.07
CA HIS A 113 -12.26 5.51 0.48
C HIS A 113 -12.20 6.85 -0.29
N SER A 114 -11.01 7.44 -0.50
CA SER A 114 -10.81 8.59 -1.39
C SER A 114 -10.48 8.13 -2.81
N GLU A 115 -10.95 8.84 -3.84
CA GLU A 115 -10.78 8.50 -5.27
C GLU A 115 -9.38 7.94 -5.62
N GLY A 116 -9.35 6.64 -5.92
CA GLY A 116 -8.17 5.93 -6.42
C GLY A 116 -7.15 5.48 -5.37
N LEU A 117 -7.46 5.59 -4.08
CA LEU A 117 -6.57 5.16 -2.99
C LEU A 117 -6.87 3.71 -2.57
N LEU A 118 -5.84 2.87 -2.50
CA LEU A 118 -5.97 1.45 -2.12
C LEU A 118 -6.99 0.66 -2.95
N ASP A 119 -7.08 0.93 -4.25
CA ASP A 119 -7.97 0.18 -5.17
C ASP A 119 -7.62 -1.31 -5.26
N TYR A 120 -6.39 -1.69 -4.89
CA TYR A 120 -5.90 -3.07 -4.92
C TYR A 120 -4.93 -3.34 -3.76
N PHE A 121 -4.72 -4.61 -3.46
CA PHE A 121 -3.63 -5.10 -2.63
C PHE A 121 -2.52 -5.66 -3.52
N LEU A 122 -1.26 -5.51 -3.09
CA LEU A 122 -0.12 -6.17 -3.71
C LEU A 122 0.01 -7.59 -3.17
N GLY A 123 -0.05 -8.60 -4.03
CA GLY A 123 0.09 -10.00 -3.65
C GLY A 123 -0.04 -10.95 -4.84
N ASP A 124 -0.17 -12.24 -4.55
CA ASP A 124 -0.43 -13.25 -5.59
C ASP A 124 -1.85 -13.09 -6.16
N HIS A 125 -1.92 -12.62 -7.39
CA HIS A 125 -3.16 -12.33 -8.12
C HIS A 125 -3.80 -13.57 -8.76
N GLU A 126 -3.05 -14.66 -8.93
CA GLU A 126 -3.56 -15.92 -9.49
C GLU A 126 -4.19 -16.80 -8.42
N GLY A 127 -3.75 -16.67 -7.16
CA GLY A 127 -4.32 -17.35 -6.01
C GLY A 127 -5.80 -17.02 -5.80
N TYR A 128 -6.63 -18.05 -5.56
CA TYR A 128 -8.01 -17.90 -5.06
C TYR A 128 -8.98 -17.06 -5.92
N THR A 129 -8.79 -17.03 -7.24
CA THR A 129 -9.62 -16.24 -8.18
C THR A 129 -11.13 -16.46 -8.07
N SER A 130 -11.57 -17.70 -7.87
CA SER A 130 -12.98 -18.03 -7.66
C SER A 130 -13.56 -17.40 -6.39
N VAL A 131 -12.75 -17.24 -5.35
CA VAL A 131 -13.13 -16.59 -4.09
C VAL A 131 -13.28 -15.08 -4.30
N TYR A 132 -12.36 -14.43 -5.03
CA TYR A 132 -12.47 -13.01 -5.37
C TYR A 132 -13.80 -12.71 -6.07
N HIS A 133 -14.13 -13.49 -7.11
CA HIS A 133 -15.33 -13.27 -7.89
C HIS A 133 -16.59 -13.38 -7.04
N ARG A 134 -16.68 -14.41 -6.19
CA ARG A 134 -17.84 -14.60 -5.31
C ARG A 134 -17.99 -13.45 -4.30
N ILE A 135 -16.90 -13.02 -3.66
CA ILE A 135 -16.94 -11.91 -2.69
C ILE A 135 -17.30 -10.60 -3.39
N ASN A 136 -16.74 -10.31 -4.57
CA ASN A 136 -17.07 -9.11 -5.32
C ASN A 136 -18.55 -9.08 -5.75
N GLU A 137 -19.12 -10.22 -6.16
CA GLU A 137 -20.55 -10.31 -6.44
C GLU A 137 -21.42 -10.11 -5.19
N GLU A 138 -20.99 -10.62 -4.04
CA GLU A 138 -21.67 -10.36 -2.76
C GLU A 138 -21.67 -8.87 -2.40
N ILE A 139 -20.52 -8.20 -2.54
CA ILE A 139 -20.37 -6.75 -2.28
C ILE A 139 -21.28 -5.93 -3.20
N LYS A 140 -21.31 -6.27 -4.50
CA LYS A 140 -22.20 -5.61 -5.47
C LYS A 140 -23.67 -5.74 -5.06
N ARG A 141 -24.09 -6.93 -4.63
CA ARG A 141 -25.47 -7.18 -4.16
C ARG A 141 -25.81 -6.41 -2.89
N GLN A 142 -24.84 -6.25 -1.99
CA GLN A 142 -25.02 -5.53 -0.73
C GLN A 142 -25.01 -4.01 -0.88
N GLY A 143 -24.60 -3.47 -2.04
CA GLY A 143 -24.59 -2.03 -2.30
C GLY A 143 -23.64 -1.25 -1.37
N ILE A 144 -22.56 -1.88 -0.92
CA ILE A 144 -21.70 -1.39 0.17
C ILE A 144 -21.16 0.02 -0.07
N SER A 145 -20.88 0.40 -1.32
CA SER A 145 -20.59 1.80 -1.72
C SER A 145 -20.53 1.94 -3.24
N PRO A 146 -21.02 3.05 -3.83
CA PRO A 146 -20.84 3.35 -5.25
C PRO A 146 -19.38 3.63 -5.66
N VAL A 147 -18.50 3.97 -4.71
CA VAL A 147 -17.08 4.27 -4.96
C VAL A 147 -16.22 3.00 -4.85
N PHE A 148 -16.68 2.01 -4.07
CA PHE A 148 -15.96 0.75 -3.90
C PHE A 148 -16.16 -0.15 -5.13
N ARG A 149 -15.11 -0.32 -5.93
CA ARG A 149 -15.18 -1.08 -7.20
C ARG A 149 -15.07 -2.58 -7.03
N GLY A 150 -14.57 -3.04 -5.88
CA GLY A 150 -14.31 -4.45 -5.61
C GLY A 150 -13.01 -4.64 -4.84
N PHE A 151 -12.78 -5.88 -4.43
CA PHE A 151 -11.49 -6.36 -3.96
C PHE A 151 -10.65 -6.84 -5.15
N TYR A 152 -9.46 -6.28 -5.30
CA TYR A 152 -8.52 -6.59 -6.38
C TYR A 152 -7.13 -6.83 -5.83
N VAL A 153 -6.38 -7.70 -6.50
CA VAL A 153 -4.99 -8.03 -6.15
C VAL A 153 -4.13 -7.92 -7.40
N ASN A 154 -3.04 -7.19 -7.29
CA ASN A 154 -2.04 -7.05 -8.32
C ASN A 154 -0.71 -7.63 -7.83
N PRO A 155 0.13 -8.19 -8.72
CA PRO A 155 1.45 -8.62 -8.33
C PRO A 155 2.30 -7.42 -7.86
N PRO A 156 3.10 -7.57 -6.79
CA PRO A 156 4.17 -6.62 -6.46
C PRO A 156 5.24 -6.58 -7.56
N GLU A 157 6.09 -5.55 -7.52
CA GLU A 157 7.28 -5.49 -8.37
C GLU A 157 8.15 -6.75 -8.19
N ASP A 158 8.70 -7.25 -9.30
CA ASP A 158 9.54 -8.45 -9.33
C ASP A 158 8.87 -9.74 -8.79
N PHE A 159 7.52 -9.81 -8.75
CA PHE A 159 6.79 -10.99 -8.27
C PHE A 159 7.17 -12.28 -8.98
N ASP A 160 7.37 -12.23 -10.31
CA ASP A 160 7.70 -13.41 -11.13
C ASP A 160 9.18 -13.84 -11.00
N LYS A 161 10.00 -13.15 -10.20
CA LYS A 161 11.39 -13.53 -10.00
C LYS A 161 11.48 -14.80 -9.15
N PRO A 162 12.32 -15.78 -9.51
CA PRO A 162 12.51 -17.01 -8.72
C PRO A 162 12.96 -16.75 -7.27
N ASN A 163 13.56 -15.60 -7.01
CA ASN A 163 14.04 -15.16 -5.69
C ASN A 163 13.23 -13.99 -5.12
N ALA A 164 11.97 -13.80 -5.53
CA ALA A 164 11.12 -12.69 -5.07
C ALA A 164 11.04 -12.61 -3.53
N PHE A 165 10.89 -13.74 -2.84
CA PHE A 165 10.88 -13.78 -1.38
C PHE A 165 12.14 -13.17 -0.76
N ASP A 166 13.33 -13.54 -1.28
CA ASP A 166 14.61 -13.04 -0.76
C ASP A 166 14.75 -11.54 -1.04
N LEU A 167 14.35 -11.08 -2.24
CA LEU A 167 14.31 -9.65 -2.59
C LEU A 167 13.42 -8.85 -1.64
N TYR A 168 12.26 -9.39 -1.27
CA TYR A 168 11.30 -8.75 -0.37
C TYR A 168 11.81 -8.72 1.06
N ALA A 169 12.40 -9.82 1.55
CA ALA A 169 13.03 -9.88 2.86
C ALA A 169 14.21 -8.88 2.96
N ASP A 170 15.06 -8.81 1.93
CA ASP A 170 16.18 -7.87 1.89
C ASP A 170 15.71 -6.42 1.81
N SER A 171 14.63 -6.15 1.07
CA SER A 171 14.01 -4.83 1.02
C SER A 171 13.54 -4.38 2.41
N ILE A 172 12.89 -5.27 3.18
CA ILE A 172 12.50 -5.00 4.57
C ILE A 172 13.74 -4.73 5.44
N ARG A 173 14.77 -5.58 5.37
CA ARG A 173 16.02 -5.39 6.13
C ARG A 173 16.67 -4.05 5.82
N SER A 174 16.68 -3.63 4.56
CA SER A 174 17.28 -2.36 4.11
C SER A 174 16.60 -1.11 4.70
N VAL A 175 15.34 -1.23 5.14
CA VAL A 175 14.58 -0.13 5.77
C VAL A 175 14.48 -0.28 7.29
N LEU A 176 14.84 -1.44 7.84
CA LEU A 176 14.97 -1.70 9.28
C LEU A 176 16.42 -1.60 9.80
N GLY A 177 17.40 -1.41 8.92
CA GLY A 177 18.82 -1.29 9.28
C GLY A 177 19.18 -0.04 10.08
N ASP A 178 20.47 0.29 10.12
CA ASP A 178 21.04 1.34 11.00
C ASP A 178 20.33 2.69 10.90
N GLU A 179 20.01 3.10 9.68
CA GLU A 179 19.11 4.22 9.43
C GLU A 179 17.68 3.70 9.29
N LYS A 180 17.01 3.55 10.44
CA LYS A 180 15.65 3.04 10.51
C LYS A 180 14.69 3.95 9.72
N ARG A 181 14.15 3.38 8.64
CA ARG A 181 13.17 4.02 7.76
C ARG A 181 11.79 3.37 7.84
N LEU A 182 11.66 2.16 8.36
CA LEU A 182 10.37 1.51 8.58
C LEU A 182 9.96 1.54 10.05
N PHE A 183 8.80 2.16 10.32
CA PHE A 183 8.18 2.24 11.63
C PHE A 183 6.98 1.30 11.69
N LEU A 184 7.07 0.31 12.59
CA LEU A 184 6.07 -0.73 12.78
C LEU A 184 5.12 -0.42 13.94
N ASP A 185 4.78 0.85 14.19
CA ASP A 185 4.14 1.37 15.42
C ASP A 185 3.33 0.36 16.26
N GLU A 186 2.12 -0.01 15.85
CA GLU A 186 1.27 -1.03 16.52
C GLU A 186 1.37 -2.43 15.87
N GLY A 187 2.43 -2.67 15.11
CA GLY A 187 2.65 -3.88 14.30
C GLY A 187 3.21 -5.06 15.08
N ASP A 188 2.51 -5.54 16.10
CA ASP A 188 2.97 -6.65 16.94
C ASP A 188 3.03 -7.98 16.18
N LEU A 189 2.08 -8.24 15.28
CA LEU A 189 2.04 -9.47 14.49
C LEU A 189 3.21 -9.52 13.51
N ILE A 190 3.45 -8.45 12.74
CA ILE A 190 4.56 -8.43 11.79
C ILE A 190 5.91 -8.48 12.50
N ARG A 191 6.06 -7.87 13.69
CA ARG A 191 7.28 -7.99 14.50
C ARG A 191 7.58 -9.45 14.84
N ALA A 192 6.58 -10.23 15.24
CA ALA A 192 6.76 -11.64 15.55
C ALA A 192 7.24 -12.45 14.32
N HIS A 193 6.71 -12.14 13.13
CA HIS A 193 7.17 -12.75 11.87
C HIS A 193 8.58 -12.35 11.47
N LEU A 194 8.94 -11.08 11.70
CA LEU A 194 10.29 -10.58 11.39
C LEU A 194 11.36 -11.17 12.32
N GLN A 195 11.02 -11.47 13.57
CA GLN A 195 11.90 -12.16 14.50
C GLN A 195 12.14 -13.62 14.12
N ASN A 196 11.12 -14.29 13.56
CA ASN A 196 11.15 -15.69 13.17
C ASN A 196 10.93 -15.84 11.66
N LEU A 197 11.88 -15.32 10.88
CA LEU A 197 11.76 -15.21 9.43
C LEU A 197 11.74 -16.61 8.78
N LYS A 198 10.54 -17.06 8.41
CA LYS A 198 10.31 -18.34 7.73
C LYS A 198 10.20 -18.10 6.23
N LYS A 199 10.82 -18.99 5.44
CA LYS A 199 10.72 -18.96 3.98
C LYS A 199 9.25 -19.03 3.56
N ASP A 200 8.89 -18.24 2.55
CA ASP A 200 7.54 -18.15 1.98
C ASP A 200 6.47 -17.68 3.00
N SER A 201 6.89 -17.06 4.11
CA SER A 201 5.97 -16.47 5.09
C SER A 201 5.03 -15.46 4.41
N PRO A 202 3.69 -15.63 4.55
CA PRO A 202 2.71 -14.71 3.98
C PRO A 202 2.91 -13.26 4.47
N ALA A 203 3.37 -13.08 5.71
CA ALA A 203 3.62 -11.77 6.29
C ALA A 203 4.80 -11.05 5.61
N ILE A 204 5.86 -11.79 5.27
CA ILE A 204 7.03 -11.27 4.57
C ILE A 204 6.69 -10.97 3.10
N LEU A 205 5.90 -11.83 2.44
CA LEU A 205 5.41 -11.56 1.09
C LEU A 205 4.54 -10.31 1.04
N ALA A 206 3.62 -10.15 2.00
CA ALA A 206 2.73 -8.99 2.09
C ALA A 206 3.50 -7.68 2.35
N LEU A 207 4.24 -7.60 3.45
CA LEU A 207 4.99 -6.38 3.81
C LEU A 207 6.13 -6.13 2.83
N GLY A 208 6.89 -7.16 2.49
CA GLY A 208 8.09 -7.04 1.68
C GLY A 208 7.77 -6.72 0.23
N GLY A 209 6.70 -7.30 -0.34
CA GLY A 209 6.21 -6.93 -1.66
C GLY A 209 5.82 -5.45 -1.73
N VAL A 210 5.17 -4.91 -0.69
CA VAL A 210 4.84 -3.48 -0.60
C VAL A 210 6.09 -2.61 -0.50
N ILE A 211 6.99 -2.90 0.45
CA ILE A 211 8.21 -2.12 0.65
C ILE A 211 9.09 -2.15 -0.59
N HIS A 212 9.25 -3.33 -1.21
CA HIS A 212 10.01 -3.49 -2.44
C HIS A 212 9.41 -2.65 -3.58
N THR A 213 8.10 -2.78 -3.81
CA THR A 213 7.38 -1.99 -4.82
C THR A 213 7.56 -0.49 -4.60
N LEU A 214 7.43 -0.03 -3.35
CA LEU A 214 7.67 1.36 -2.98
C LEU A 214 9.10 1.80 -3.31
N LEU A 215 10.11 1.02 -2.96
CA LEU A 215 11.52 1.34 -3.22
C LEU A 215 11.85 1.37 -4.72
N CYS A 216 11.22 0.53 -5.52
CA CYS A 216 11.39 0.47 -6.97
C CYS A 216 10.68 1.65 -7.67
N GLN A 217 9.38 1.83 -7.41
CA GLN A 217 8.56 2.82 -8.11
C GLN A 217 8.75 4.25 -7.59
N LYS A 218 9.11 4.41 -6.31
CA LYS A 218 9.32 5.71 -5.65
C LYS A 218 8.18 6.71 -5.88
N PRO A 219 6.91 6.34 -5.64
CA PRO A 219 5.74 7.19 -5.96
C PRO A 219 5.72 8.57 -5.27
N TRP A 220 6.53 8.77 -4.21
CA TRP A 220 6.75 10.08 -3.57
C TRP A 220 7.71 11.01 -4.36
N ARG A 221 8.18 10.58 -5.52
CA ARG A 221 9.04 11.36 -6.43
C ARG A 221 8.45 11.29 -7.84
N LYS A 222 8.07 12.44 -8.38
CA LYS A 222 7.65 12.58 -9.77
C LYS A 222 8.81 13.09 -10.63
N PRO A 223 9.12 12.45 -11.77
CA PRO A 223 10.07 13.00 -12.73
C PRO A 223 9.64 14.41 -13.13
N VAL A 224 10.61 15.31 -13.29
CA VAL A 224 10.30 16.68 -13.75
C VAL A 224 9.84 16.70 -15.21
N ASN A 225 10.27 15.71 -16.01
CA ASN A 225 9.94 15.56 -17.42
C ASN A 225 8.87 14.49 -17.69
N ASP A 226 8.07 14.09 -16.69
CA ASP A 226 6.87 13.31 -16.99
C ASP A 226 5.98 14.18 -17.91
N GLY A 227 5.74 13.71 -19.13
CA GLY A 227 4.92 14.43 -20.12
C GLY A 227 3.54 14.78 -19.55
N PRO A 228 2.73 15.60 -20.25
CA PRO A 228 1.48 16.14 -19.73
C PRO A 228 0.48 15.00 -19.44
N HIS A 229 0.48 14.50 -18.21
CA HIS A 229 -0.62 13.73 -17.68
C HIS A 229 -1.72 14.73 -17.32
N HIS A 230 -2.78 14.74 -18.13
CA HIS A 230 -4.01 15.45 -17.83
C HIS A 230 -4.55 14.94 -16.50
N TYR A 231 -4.29 15.67 -15.41
CA TYR A 231 -5.07 15.55 -14.20
C TYR A 231 -6.47 16.08 -14.55
N VAL A 232 -7.37 15.17 -14.92
CA VAL A 232 -8.77 15.51 -15.18
C VAL A 232 -9.39 15.86 -13.83
N LYS A 233 -9.63 17.16 -13.63
CA LYS A 233 -10.49 17.66 -12.57
C LYS A 233 -11.92 17.27 -12.95
N PHE A 234 -12.57 16.43 -12.15
CA PHE A 234 -14.02 16.33 -12.23
C PHE A 234 -14.57 17.51 -11.43
N GLU A 235 -15.19 18.45 -12.13
CA GLU A 235 -16.00 19.48 -11.49
C GLU A 235 -17.29 18.81 -10.96
N ASP A 236 -17.65 19.15 -9.71
CA ASP A 236 -18.86 18.67 -9.02
C ASP A 236 -20.16 19.06 -9.75
#